data_AF-T0R1Y3-F1
#
_entry.id   AF-T0R1Y3-F1
#
_cell.length_a   1.000
_cell.length_b   1.000
_cell.length_c   1.000
_cell.angle_alpha   90.00
_cell.angle_beta   90.00
_cell.angle_gamma   90.00
#
_symmetry.space_group_name_H-M   'P 1'
#
loop_
_entity.id
_entity.type
_entity.pdbx_description
1 polymer ?
#
loop_
_entity_poly.entity_id
_entity_poly.type
_entity_poly.pdbx_seq_one_letter_code
_entity_poly.pdbx_strand_id
1 'polypeptide(L)'
;MKRLKSLIIVLGVVFTTQLSFGATSNTPTITLQLIRDELNTITVERGNSAETLQNNLMNFTRLNKLALKTGHFNSEFSKKIQIIIADNEVISGAQLDIMSKLVDTFQLMALRYIQFLLAYKPLEDLPSDEMFPLDDAKVLKKNMIWYTAQLYLFDILIDSYDGYWRDGNIRRVVKNIFLSKKNIEGLMELAERILSKENRKMLKAHAKSLRKNWGNILDLNDQDIEVITDELANNKSTREILDRSYGVLSNHGFMDSVISFLGRVTNFVSGVFGNIVGAVRWRHGYLFDDHYAYNAIKDHLKPLDILVEKTPFALTDTFIPGHYGHAAIWLGTEAQLRAYGFWDLPAIVPFHEKIRQGYNIIEAVRPGVRLNTLKEFMEIDEIGIIRDPRALTNKKAVNIIYSRSFEHLGKKYDFNFDVATTDKIVCSELVFLAFGHIDWPTEYIWGRNTISPDNVASLIFYEHSPIELEYSIYSKKKGEILPVTLDDLADRLDFVRSENQHTSGQTMYDKKIKSCRTVTVRTPFNDNVEHKRVCTTKYKHYVYDPGERDEAWRKWYLTDKSIK
;
A
#
# COMPACT_ATOMS: atom_id res chain seq x y z
N MET A 1 42.25 20.37 -27.98
CA MET A 1 41.12 21.33 -28.03
C MET A 1 40.56 21.66 -29.43
N LYS A 2 41.14 21.20 -30.56
CA LYS A 2 40.52 21.37 -31.89
C LYS A 2 39.92 20.08 -32.51
N ARG A 3 40.11 18.90 -31.89
CA ARG A 3 39.49 17.62 -32.34
C ARG A 3 38.23 17.20 -31.57
N LEU A 4 37.84 17.93 -30.51
CA LEU A 4 36.64 17.61 -29.70
C LEU A 4 35.36 18.30 -30.23
N LYS A 5 35.47 19.18 -31.23
CA LYS A 5 34.31 19.89 -31.83
C LYS A 5 33.78 19.23 -33.11
N SER A 6 34.49 18.26 -33.68
CA SER A 6 34.12 17.63 -34.95
C SER A 6 33.37 16.29 -34.79
N LEU A 7 33.28 15.75 -33.56
CA LEU A 7 32.47 14.55 -33.28
C LEU A 7 31.02 14.90 -32.86
N ILE A 8 30.76 16.17 -32.53
CA ILE A 8 29.44 16.65 -32.07
C ILE A 8 28.53 17.06 -33.25
N ILE A 9 29.05 17.12 -34.48
CA ILE A 9 28.29 17.62 -35.65
C ILE A 9 27.94 16.50 -36.67
N VAL A 10 28.43 15.26 -36.50
CA VAL A 10 28.11 14.13 -37.41
C VAL A 10 27.12 13.11 -36.80
N LEU A 11 26.68 13.29 -35.55
CA LEU A 11 25.57 12.53 -34.95
C LEU A 11 24.24 13.32 -34.93
N GLY A 12 24.14 14.34 -35.79
CA GLY A 12 22.97 15.24 -35.89
C GLY A 12 21.90 14.82 -36.91
N VAL A 13 22.09 13.77 -37.69
CA VAL A 13 21.11 13.27 -38.66
C VAL A 13 21.28 11.75 -38.78
N VAL A 14 20.17 11.02 -38.85
CA VAL A 14 20.04 9.55 -38.95
C VAL A 14 19.95 8.81 -37.59
N PHE A 15 18.84 9.02 -36.89
CA PHE A 15 17.95 7.93 -36.44
C PHE A 15 16.54 8.49 -36.18
N THR A 16 16.00 9.18 -37.19
CA THR A 16 14.55 9.24 -37.44
C THR A 16 14.18 8.10 -38.39
N THR A 17 14.60 6.87 -38.08
CA THR A 17 13.84 5.71 -38.55
C THR A 17 12.75 5.52 -37.52
N GLN A 18 11.53 5.78 -37.97
CA GLN A 18 10.34 5.24 -37.36
C GLN A 18 10.61 3.76 -37.10
N LEU A 19 10.94 3.41 -35.85
CA LEU A 19 10.55 2.13 -35.30
C LEU A 19 9.02 2.18 -35.33
N SER A 20 8.48 1.78 -36.46
CA SER A 20 7.19 1.14 -36.55
C SER A 20 7.25 0.02 -35.53
N PHE A 21 6.81 0.35 -34.31
CA PHE A 21 6.46 -0.63 -33.31
C PHE A 21 5.41 -1.51 -33.97
N GLY A 22 5.86 -2.63 -34.52
CA GLY A 22 5.00 -3.74 -34.90
C GLY A 22 4.07 -3.99 -33.73
N ALA A 23 2.78 -3.87 -34.00
CA ALA A 23 1.72 -3.97 -33.03
C ALA A 23 1.71 -5.37 -32.39
N THR A 24 2.43 -5.50 -31.28
CA THR A 24 1.97 -6.29 -30.14
C THR A 24 1.83 -5.29 -29.02
N SER A 25 0.61 -4.79 -28.79
CA SER A 25 0.29 -3.85 -27.72
C SER A 25 0.44 -4.55 -26.36
N ASN A 26 1.67 -4.81 -25.95
CA ASN A 26 1.96 -5.33 -24.63
C ASN A 26 1.62 -4.23 -23.63
N THR A 27 0.68 -4.49 -22.75
CA THR A 27 0.32 -3.57 -21.67
C THR A 27 1.55 -3.25 -20.82
N PRO A 28 1.60 -2.07 -20.16
CA PRO A 28 2.70 -1.69 -19.26
C PRO A 28 3.07 -2.81 -18.26
N THR A 29 2.06 -3.50 -17.77
CA THR A 29 2.16 -4.67 -16.89
C THR A 29 2.92 -5.84 -17.53
N ILE A 30 2.62 -6.19 -18.78
CA ILE A 30 3.33 -7.24 -19.53
C ILE A 30 4.79 -6.84 -19.76
N THR A 31 5.04 -5.56 -20.08
CA THR A 31 6.40 -5.06 -20.28
C THR A 31 7.25 -5.23 -19.02
N LEU A 32 6.72 -4.87 -17.85
CA LEU A 32 7.41 -5.05 -16.56
C LEU A 32 7.55 -6.52 -16.17
N GLN A 33 6.59 -7.38 -16.55
CA GLN A 33 6.72 -8.82 -16.34
C GLN A 33 7.89 -9.38 -17.15
N LEU A 34 7.96 -9.08 -18.45
CA LEU A 34 9.05 -9.55 -19.33
C LEU A 34 10.43 -9.08 -18.84
N ILE A 35 10.53 -7.84 -18.37
CA ILE A 35 11.76 -7.32 -17.76
C ILE A 35 12.16 -8.15 -16.54
N ARG A 36 11.21 -8.44 -15.63
CA ARG A 36 11.49 -9.26 -14.43
C ARG A 36 11.86 -10.69 -14.77
N ASP A 37 11.21 -11.29 -15.76
CA ASP A 37 11.55 -12.62 -16.25
C ASP A 37 12.98 -12.64 -16.77
N GLU A 38 13.39 -11.62 -17.54
CA GLU A 38 14.77 -11.50 -18.01
C GLU A 38 15.76 -11.27 -16.86
N LEU A 39 15.45 -10.39 -15.90
CA LEU A 39 16.27 -10.18 -14.69
C LEU A 39 16.47 -11.47 -13.89
N ASN A 40 15.49 -12.37 -13.88
CA ASN A 40 15.61 -13.66 -13.20
C ASN A 40 16.61 -14.60 -13.88
N THR A 41 16.85 -14.42 -15.19
CA THR A 41 17.87 -15.21 -15.93
C THR A 41 19.30 -14.67 -15.75
N ILE A 42 19.47 -13.48 -15.19
CA ILE A 42 20.79 -12.88 -14.98
C ILE A 42 21.44 -13.53 -13.75
N THR A 43 22.59 -14.15 -13.99
CA THR A 43 23.41 -14.80 -12.97
C THR A 43 24.78 -14.14 -12.86
N VAL A 44 25.39 -14.22 -11.68
CA VAL A 44 26.76 -13.76 -11.44
C VAL A 44 27.58 -14.95 -10.95
N GLU A 45 28.50 -15.39 -11.77
CA GLU A 45 29.43 -16.49 -11.48
C GLU A 45 30.52 -16.03 -10.52
N ARG A 46 30.94 -16.94 -9.62
CA ARG A 46 32.06 -16.73 -8.70
C ARG A 46 33.30 -17.39 -9.26
N GLY A 47 34.41 -16.66 -9.36
CA GLY A 47 35.66 -17.20 -9.88
C GLY A 47 36.59 -16.13 -10.43
N ASN A 48 37.82 -16.52 -10.75
CA ASN A 48 38.87 -15.62 -11.27
C ASN A 48 39.32 -15.98 -12.70
N SER A 49 38.62 -16.89 -13.38
CA SER A 49 38.90 -17.30 -14.76
C SER A 49 38.48 -16.20 -15.76
N ALA A 50 39.06 -16.24 -16.96
CA ALA A 50 38.68 -15.35 -18.05
C ALA A 50 37.24 -15.63 -18.53
N GLU A 51 36.85 -16.91 -18.59
CA GLU A 51 35.49 -17.35 -18.96
C GLU A 51 34.43 -16.80 -18.00
N THR A 52 34.68 -16.86 -16.69
CA THR A 52 33.79 -16.29 -15.68
C THR A 52 33.66 -14.76 -15.83
N LEU A 53 34.76 -14.07 -16.15
CA LEU A 53 34.71 -12.62 -16.40
C LEU A 53 33.85 -12.31 -17.64
N GLN A 54 34.01 -13.07 -18.72
CA GLN A 54 33.27 -12.87 -19.96
C GLN A 54 31.76 -13.16 -19.79
N ASN A 55 31.39 -14.26 -19.13
CA ASN A 55 30.00 -14.58 -18.84
C ASN A 55 29.34 -13.51 -17.96
N ASN A 56 30.04 -13.07 -16.92
CA ASN A 56 29.58 -12.00 -16.06
C ASN A 56 29.44 -10.67 -16.82
N LEU A 57 30.37 -10.34 -17.71
CA LEU A 57 30.29 -9.11 -18.51
C LEU A 57 29.07 -9.13 -19.44
N MET A 58 28.79 -10.26 -20.09
CA MET A 58 27.57 -10.42 -20.90
C MET A 58 26.31 -10.20 -20.06
N ASN A 59 26.23 -10.81 -18.87
CA ASN A 59 25.10 -10.63 -17.96
C ASN A 59 25.02 -9.21 -17.38
N PHE A 60 26.15 -8.53 -17.21
CA PHE A 60 26.23 -7.15 -16.74
C PHE A 60 25.67 -6.18 -17.79
N THR A 61 26.08 -6.32 -19.05
CA THR A 61 25.53 -5.56 -20.18
C THR A 61 24.02 -5.78 -20.32
N ARG A 62 23.54 -7.03 -20.17
CA ARG A 62 22.09 -7.32 -20.18
C ARG A 62 21.37 -6.60 -19.04
N LEU A 63 21.93 -6.63 -17.82
CA LEU A 63 21.37 -5.95 -16.65
C LEU A 63 21.27 -4.43 -16.88
N ASN A 64 22.33 -3.81 -17.41
CA ASN A 64 22.38 -2.38 -17.67
C ASN A 64 21.36 -1.94 -18.74
N LYS A 65 21.20 -2.73 -19.80
CA LYS A 65 20.16 -2.50 -20.82
C LYS A 65 18.75 -2.55 -20.22
N LEU A 66 18.49 -3.52 -19.35
CA LEU A 66 17.22 -3.61 -18.64
C LEU A 66 17.01 -2.41 -17.71
N ALA A 67 18.05 -2.00 -16.97
CA ALA A 67 18.00 -0.84 -16.09
C ALA A 67 17.67 0.45 -16.85
N LEU A 68 18.32 0.70 -17.98
CA LEU A 68 18.03 1.84 -18.86
C LEU A 68 16.58 1.80 -19.39
N LYS A 69 16.13 0.63 -19.87
CA LYS A 69 14.76 0.44 -20.35
C LYS A 69 13.72 0.71 -19.25
N THR A 70 13.99 0.23 -18.04
CA THR A 70 13.11 0.41 -16.87
C THR A 70 13.12 1.86 -16.41
N GLY A 71 14.28 2.52 -16.38
CA GLY A 71 14.41 3.94 -16.07
C GLY A 71 13.62 4.83 -17.03
N HIS A 72 13.72 4.56 -18.35
CA HIS A 72 12.93 5.28 -19.35
C HIS A 72 11.42 5.09 -19.15
N PHE A 73 10.98 3.84 -18.99
CA PHE A 73 9.58 3.53 -18.70
C PHE A 73 9.10 4.23 -17.42
N ASN A 74 9.91 4.18 -16.35
CA ASN A 74 9.62 4.79 -15.08
C ASN A 74 9.49 6.30 -15.18
N SER A 75 10.39 6.97 -15.90
CA SER A 75 10.32 8.42 -16.12
C SER A 75 9.05 8.85 -16.84
N GLU A 76 8.68 8.13 -17.90
CA GLU A 76 7.46 8.43 -18.65
C GLU A 76 6.20 8.14 -17.82
N PHE A 77 6.19 7.04 -17.08
CA PHE A 77 5.07 6.69 -16.22
C PHE A 77 4.94 7.64 -15.03
N SER A 78 6.04 8.00 -14.36
CA SER A 78 6.01 8.89 -13.20
C SER A 78 5.55 10.30 -13.57
N LYS A 79 5.94 10.83 -14.75
CA LYS A 79 5.40 12.11 -15.26
C LYS A 79 3.88 12.05 -15.41
N LYS A 80 3.34 10.95 -15.94
CA LYS A 80 1.87 10.77 -16.06
C LYS A 80 1.21 10.76 -14.68
N ILE A 81 1.79 10.04 -13.71
CA ILE A 81 1.28 10.01 -12.32
C ILE A 81 1.34 11.39 -11.66
N GLN A 82 2.43 12.14 -11.88
CA GLN A 82 2.58 13.50 -11.38
C GLN A 82 1.52 14.44 -11.97
N ILE A 83 1.21 14.33 -13.27
CA ILE A 83 0.15 15.11 -13.91
C ILE A 83 -1.22 14.78 -13.31
N ILE A 84 -1.57 13.50 -13.22
CA ILE A 84 -2.85 13.03 -12.61
C ILE A 84 -3.04 13.64 -11.22
N ILE A 85 -1.99 13.64 -10.41
CA ILE A 85 -2.07 14.13 -9.03
C ILE A 85 -2.06 15.66 -8.98
N ALA A 86 -1.33 16.32 -9.87
CA ALA A 86 -1.36 17.78 -10.01
C ALA A 86 -2.78 18.26 -10.39
N ASP A 87 -3.50 17.46 -11.19
CA ASP A 87 -4.88 17.73 -11.60
C ASP A 87 -5.92 17.29 -10.54
N ASN A 88 -5.48 16.86 -9.34
CA ASN A 88 -6.30 16.26 -8.27
C ASN A 88 -7.13 15.05 -8.71
N GLU A 89 -6.72 14.37 -9.77
CA GLU A 89 -7.27 13.08 -10.16
C GLU A 89 -6.68 11.95 -9.30
N VAL A 90 -7.43 10.86 -9.20
CA VAL A 90 -7.05 9.71 -8.36
C VAL A 90 -6.26 8.71 -9.19
N ILE A 91 -5.14 8.22 -8.64
CA ILE A 91 -4.40 7.11 -9.24
C ILE A 91 -5.31 5.87 -9.31
N SER A 92 -5.52 5.34 -10.51
CA SER A 92 -6.31 4.13 -10.76
C SER A 92 -5.65 2.87 -10.24
N GLY A 93 -6.43 1.81 -10.01
CA GLY A 93 -5.89 0.50 -9.60
C GLY A 93 -4.88 -0.09 -10.59
N ALA A 94 -5.08 0.11 -11.90
CA ALA A 94 -4.12 -0.31 -12.93
C ALA A 94 -2.78 0.44 -12.81
N GLN A 95 -2.81 1.74 -12.50
CA GLN A 95 -1.61 2.53 -12.28
C GLN A 95 -0.90 2.11 -10.98
N LEU A 96 -1.64 1.78 -9.93
CA LEU A 96 -1.05 1.27 -8.69
C LEU A 96 -0.43 -0.12 -8.84
N ASP A 97 -1.06 -0.99 -9.63
CA ASP A 97 -0.47 -2.28 -10.02
C ASP A 97 0.85 -2.06 -10.79
N ILE A 98 0.90 -1.10 -11.72
CA ILE A 98 2.13 -0.72 -12.43
C ILE A 98 3.18 -0.17 -11.45
N MET A 99 2.81 0.70 -10.51
CA MET A 99 3.71 1.20 -9.46
C MET A 99 4.27 0.07 -8.59
N SER A 100 3.41 -0.86 -8.17
CA SER A 100 3.78 -2.02 -7.36
C SER A 100 4.78 -2.92 -8.11
N LYS A 101 4.51 -3.19 -9.39
CA LYS A 101 5.39 -3.97 -10.27
C LYS A 101 6.70 -3.26 -10.58
N LEU A 102 6.69 -1.94 -10.67
CA LEU A 102 7.90 -1.13 -10.79
C LEU A 102 8.78 -1.26 -9.55
N VAL A 103 8.21 -1.19 -8.35
CA VAL A 103 8.94 -1.41 -7.09
C VAL A 103 9.57 -2.81 -7.08
N ASP A 104 8.81 -3.85 -7.43
CA ASP A 104 9.35 -5.23 -7.51
C ASP A 104 10.50 -5.34 -8.53
N THR A 105 10.36 -4.64 -9.66
CA THR A 105 11.38 -4.64 -10.73
C THR A 105 12.66 -3.97 -10.25
N PHE A 106 12.56 -2.79 -9.62
CA PHE A 106 13.72 -2.09 -9.07
C PHE A 106 14.39 -2.86 -7.94
N GLN A 107 13.62 -3.55 -7.09
CA GLN A 107 14.16 -4.42 -6.06
C GLN A 107 14.98 -5.57 -6.67
N LEU A 108 14.43 -6.26 -7.66
CA LEU A 108 15.12 -7.35 -8.33
C LEU A 108 16.38 -6.86 -9.05
N MET A 109 16.33 -5.69 -9.70
CA MET A 109 17.52 -5.06 -10.30
C MET A 109 18.58 -4.76 -9.26
N ALA A 110 18.20 -4.14 -8.14
CA ALA A 110 19.13 -3.81 -7.07
C ALA A 110 19.82 -5.08 -6.55
N LEU A 111 19.06 -6.16 -6.33
CA LEU A 111 19.61 -7.46 -5.93
C LEU A 111 20.63 -8.00 -6.94
N ARG A 112 20.40 -7.85 -8.26
CA ARG A 112 21.37 -8.28 -9.28
C ARG A 112 22.63 -7.42 -9.25
N TYR A 113 22.52 -6.10 -9.14
CA TYR A 113 23.70 -5.24 -9.01
C TYR A 113 24.51 -5.53 -7.75
N ILE A 114 23.87 -5.85 -6.62
CA ILE A 114 24.57 -6.28 -5.39
C ILE A 114 25.43 -7.51 -5.66
N GLN A 115 24.93 -8.49 -6.43
CA GLN A 115 25.71 -9.68 -6.75
C GLN A 115 27.00 -9.32 -7.50
N PHE A 116 26.94 -8.37 -8.44
CA PHE A 116 28.13 -7.82 -9.10
C PHE A 116 29.04 -7.08 -8.11
N LEU A 117 28.49 -6.25 -7.23
CA LEU A 117 29.27 -5.55 -6.21
C LEU A 117 30.03 -6.50 -5.28
N LEU A 118 29.41 -7.62 -4.91
CA LEU A 118 30.03 -8.64 -4.07
C LEU A 118 31.08 -9.45 -4.84
N ALA A 119 30.83 -9.77 -6.10
CA ALA A 119 31.76 -10.55 -6.93
C ALA A 119 33.02 -9.75 -7.34
N TYR A 120 32.88 -8.44 -7.50
CA TYR A 120 33.94 -7.56 -8.02
C TYR A 120 34.45 -6.54 -7.00
N LYS A 121 34.18 -6.73 -5.70
CA LYS A 121 34.64 -5.81 -4.64
C LYS A 121 36.17 -5.60 -4.77
N PRO A 122 36.65 -4.35 -4.92
CA PRO A 122 38.08 -4.04 -4.91
C PRO A 122 38.72 -4.42 -3.57
N LEU A 123 40.05 -4.52 -3.54
CA LEU A 123 40.79 -4.65 -2.29
C LEU A 123 40.45 -3.48 -1.35
N GLU A 124 40.33 -3.74 -0.05
CA GLU A 124 40.00 -2.71 0.93
C GLU A 124 41.07 -1.60 0.94
N ASP A 125 40.63 -0.35 1.09
CA ASP A 125 41.46 0.86 1.16
C ASP A 125 42.27 1.27 -0.09
N LEU A 126 41.88 0.80 -1.29
CA LEU A 126 42.49 1.26 -2.55
C LEU A 126 42.36 2.80 -2.73
N PRO A 127 43.50 3.53 -2.88
CA PRO A 127 43.49 4.94 -3.20
C PRO A 127 42.70 5.25 -4.47
N SER A 128 42.03 6.40 -4.53
CA SER A 128 41.12 6.72 -5.64
C SER A 128 41.81 6.80 -7.01
N ASP A 129 43.08 7.16 -7.03
CA ASP A 129 43.97 7.22 -8.19
C ASP A 129 44.43 5.84 -8.68
N GLU A 130 44.37 4.81 -7.82
CA GLU A 130 44.66 3.41 -8.16
C GLU A 130 43.41 2.63 -8.60
N MET A 131 42.23 3.26 -8.59
CA MET A 131 40.96 2.60 -8.94
C MET A 131 40.91 2.14 -10.40
N PHE A 132 41.59 2.81 -11.32
CA PHE A 132 41.60 2.49 -12.75
C PHE A 132 43.03 2.32 -13.26
N PRO A 133 43.72 1.22 -12.89
CA PRO A 133 45.10 0.98 -13.29
C PRO A 133 45.16 0.62 -14.78
N LEU A 134 46.00 1.32 -15.56
CA LEU A 134 46.10 1.12 -17.01
C LEU A 134 47.06 -0.01 -17.40
N ASP A 135 47.90 -0.44 -16.45
CA ASP A 135 48.94 -1.46 -16.59
C ASP A 135 48.44 -2.88 -16.27
N ASP A 136 47.31 -3.01 -15.57
CA ASP A 136 46.67 -4.30 -15.29
C ASP A 136 45.23 -4.32 -15.84
N ALA A 137 45.08 -4.80 -17.07
CA ALA A 137 43.79 -4.89 -17.75
C ALA A 137 42.76 -5.76 -16.99
N LYS A 138 43.21 -6.79 -16.25
CA LYS A 138 42.31 -7.66 -15.50
C LYS A 138 41.73 -6.93 -14.29
N VAL A 139 42.57 -6.22 -13.55
CA VAL A 139 42.13 -5.40 -12.41
C VAL A 139 41.28 -4.22 -12.87
N LEU A 140 41.67 -3.57 -13.97
CA LEU A 140 40.90 -2.48 -14.57
C LEU A 140 39.46 -2.89 -14.89
N LYS A 141 39.26 -3.99 -15.62
CA LYS A 141 37.93 -4.51 -15.96
C LYS A 141 37.07 -4.75 -14.72
N LYS A 142 37.64 -5.42 -13.70
CA LYS A 142 36.95 -5.72 -12.44
C LYS A 142 36.51 -4.44 -11.72
N ASN A 143 37.42 -3.48 -11.59
CA ASN A 143 37.15 -2.20 -10.92
C ASN A 143 36.11 -1.38 -11.68
N MET A 144 36.17 -1.39 -13.01
CA MET A 144 35.17 -0.72 -13.85
C MET A 144 33.78 -1.37 -13.71
N ILE A 145 33.66 -2.70 -13.72
CA ILE A 145 32.37 -3.38 -13.48
C ILE A 145 31.81 -3.00 -12.11
N TRP A 146 32.63 -3.07 -11.06
CA TRP A 146 32.21 -2.70 -9.72
C TRP A 146 31.75 -1.25 -9.62
N TYR A 147 32.54 -0.32 -10.18
CA TYR A 147 32.21 1.10 -10.14
C TYR A 147 30.93 1.41 -10.93
N THR A 148 30.77 0.80 -12.10
CA THR A 148 29.57 0.94 -12.93
C THR A 148 28.35 0.43 -12.18
N ALA A 149 28.43 -0.74 -11.51
CA ALA A 149 27.34 -1.28 -10.71
C ALA A 149 26.92 -0.35 -9.56
N GLN A 150 27.88 0.34 -8.93
CA GLN A 150 27.57 1.35 -7.91
C GLN A 150 26.78 2.53 -8.50
N LEU A 151 27.20 3.03 -9.67
CA LEU A 151 26.53 4.16 -10.32
C LEU A 151 25.10 3.81 -10.76
N TYR A 152 24.88 2.61 -11.31
CA TYR A 152 23.53 2.18 -11.67
C TYR A 152 22.61 2.01 -10.46
N LEU A 153 23.11 1.42 -9.36
CA LEU A 153 22.35 1.34 -8.11
C LEU A 153 21.99 2.72 -7.58
N PHE A 154 22.92 3.67 -7.66
CA PHE A 154 22.71 5.05 -7.25
C PHE A 154 21.65 5.74 -8.12
N ASP A 155 21.73 5.58 -9.44
CA ASP A 155 20.76 6.13 -10.41
C ASP A 155 19.35 5.55 -10.21
N ILE A 156 19.22 4.25 -9.94
CA ILE A 156 17.93 3.62 -9.63
C ILE A 156 17.24 4.30 -8.43
N LEU A 157 18.01 4.62 -7.38
CA LEU A 157 17.48 5.29 -6.19
C LEU A 157 17.06 6.74 -6.49
N ILE A 158 17.80 7.43 -7.36
CA ILE A 158 17.50 8.80 -7.78
C ILE A 158 16.26 8.85 -8.67
N ASP A 159 16.19 8.00 -9.68
CA ASP A 159 15.08 7.99 -10.63
C ASP A 159 13.77 7.60 -9.91
N SER A 160 13.86 6.74 -8.89
CA SER A 160 12.74 6.45 -7.99
C SER A 160 12.31 7.70 -7.20
N TYR A 161 13.26 8.56 -6.80
CA TYR A 161 12.98 9.77 -6.04
C TYR A 161 12.43 10.92 -6.85
N ASP A 162 13.03 11.22 -7.99
CA ASP A 162 12.54 12.25 -8.88
C ASP A 162 11.13 11.92 -9.39
N GLY A 163 10.85 10.63 -9.60
CA GLY A 163 9.54 10.16 -10.04
C GLY A 163 8.45 10.24 -8.98
N TYR A 164 8.73 9.84 -7.73
CA TYR A 164 7.66 9.55 -6.77
C TYR A 164 7.79 10.23 -5.40
N TRP A 165 8.95 10.76 -5.06
CA TRP A 165 9.22 11.20 -3.69
C TRP A 165 9.16 12.70 -3.50
N ARG A 166 9.09 13.52 -4.56
CA ARG A 166 8.93 14.98 -4.44
C ARG A 166 7.54 15.38 -3.93
N ASP A 167 6.49 14.69 -4.39
CA ASP A 167 5.12 14.93 -3.97
C ASP A 167 4.74 14.15 -2.69
N GLY A 168 4.06 14.81 -1.75
CA GLY A 168 3.70 14.21 -0.46
C GLY A 168 2.64 13.11 -0.53
N ASN A 169 1.74 13.16 -1.49
CA ASN A 169 0.68 12.17 -1.68
C ASN A 169 1.22 10.94 -2.41
N ILE A 170 2.02 11.13 -3.47
CA ILE A 170 2.72 10.04 -4.16
C ILE A 170 3.62 9.28 -3.18
N ARG A 171 4.38 10.03 -2.36
CA ARG A 171 5.24 9.47 -1.32
C ARG A 171 4.46 8.58 -0.35
N ARG A 172 3.24 8.95 0.05
CA ARG A 172 2.44 8.07 0.93
C ARG A 172 2.02 6.77 0.24
N VAL A 173 1.64 6.84 -1.03
CA VAL A 173 1.29 5.67 -1.85
C VAL A 173 2.48 4.72 -1.97
N VAL A 174 3.65 5.23 -2.36
CA VAL A 174 4.85 4.40 -2.49
C VAL A 174 5.28 3.85 -1.13
N LYS A 175 5.18 4.63 -0.04
CA LYS A 175 5.41 4.12 1.31
C LYS A 175 4.54 2.90 1.60
N ASN A 176 3.23 2.97 1.35
CA ASN A 176 2.32 1.87 1.63
C ASN A 176 2.61 0.63 0.76
N ILE A 177 2.99 0.83 -0.51
CA ILE A 177 3.47 -0.26 -1.37
C ILE A 177 4.72 -0.90 -0.76
N PHE A 178 5.71 -0.12 -0.33
CA PHE A 178 6.93 -0.65 0.31
C PHE A 178 6.62 -1.43 1.59
N LEU A 179 5.68 -0.94 2.41
CA LEU A 179 5.26 -1.60 3.65
C LEU A 179 4.50 -2.92 3.42
N SER A 180 3.88 -3.10 2.24
CA SER A 180 3.17 -4.33 1.90
C SER A 180 4.09 -5.44 1.36
N LYS A 181 5.36 -5.12 1.04
CA LYS A 181 6.35 -6.08 0.51
C LYS A 181 7.09 -6.79 1.64
N LYS A 182 7.36 -8.09 1.43
CA LYS A 182 8.18 -8.90 2.34
C LYS A 182 9.67 -8.60 2.14
N ASN A 183 10.48 -8.74 3.20
CA ASN A 183 11.95 -8.70 3.17
C ASN A 183 12.57 -7.39 2.66
N ILE A 184 11.96 -6.25 2.96
CA ILE A 184 12.45 -4.96 2.48
C ILE A 184 13.63 -4.40 3.28
N GLU A 185 13.84 -4.90 4.50
CA GLU A 185 14.87 -4.45 5.46
C GLU A 185 16.29 -4.47 4.88
N GLY A 186 16.76 -5.61 4.36
CA GLY A 186 18.10 -5.72 3.80
C GLY A 186 18.32 -4.85 2.55
N LEU A 187 17.25 -4.54 1.81
CA LEU A 187 17.32 -3.62 0.67
C LEU A 187 17.37 -2.16 1.15
N MET A 188 16.73 -1.83 2.26
CA MET A 188 16.81 -0.51 2.89
C MET A 188 18.19 -0.24 3.49
N GLU A 189 18.76 -1.19 4.24
CA GLU A 189 20.12 -1.07 4.80
C GLU A 189 21.15 -0.86 3.68
N LEU A 190 20.98 -1.56 2.57
CA LEU A 190 21.81 -1.38 1.39
C LEU A 190 21.64 0.03 0.80
N ALA A 191 20.40 0.50 0.64
CA ALA A 191 20.13 1.83 0.12
C ALA A 191 20.73 2.92 1.04
N GLU A 192 20.64 2.77 2.36
CA GLU A 192 21.29 3.65 3.34
C GLU A 192 22.81 3.64 3.16
N ARG A 193 23.42 2.47 2.97
CA ARG A 193 24.86 2.34 2.72
C ARG A 193 25.28 3.00 1.40
N ILE A 194 24.52 2.80 0.33
CA ILE A 194 24.76 3.39 -0.99
C ILE A 194 24.68 4.92 -0.93
N LEU A 195 23.68 5.47 -0.23
CA LEU A 195 23.45 6.91 -0.13
C LEU A 195 24.31 7.58 0.96
N SER A 196 25.01 6.80 1.77
CA SER A 196 25.85 7.28 2.86
C SER A 196 26.85 8.35 2.40
N LYS A 197 27.18 9.28 3.31
CA LYS A 197 28.16 10.34 3.03
C LYS A 197 29.52 9.76 2.62
N GLU A 198 29.90 8.63 3.19
CA GLU A 198 31.18 7.99 2.93
C GLU A 198 31.23 7.36 1.53
N ASN A 199 30.20 6.59 1.17
CA ASN A 199 30.09 6.02 -0.18
C ASN A 199 30.08 7.12 -1.26
N ARG A 200 29.39 8.24 -1.01
CA ARG A 200 29.38 9.38 -1.95
C ARG A 200 30.73 10.07 -2.10
N LYS A 201 31.50 10.22 -1.02
CA LYS A 201 32.87 10.76 -1.11
C LYS A 201 33.76 9.85 -1.95
N MET A 202 33.68 8.54 -1.70
CA MET A 202 34.40 7.53 -2.46
C MET A 202 34.00 7.58 -3.95
N LEU A 203 32.70 7.57 -4.27
CA LEU A 203 32.22 7.64 -5.66
C LEU A 203 32.71 8.91 -6.37
N LYS A 204 32.73 10.06 -5.68
CA LYS A 204 33.27 11.32 -6.21
C LYS A 204 34.79 11.28 -6.41
N ALA A 205 35.53 10.61 -5.54
CA ALA A 205 36.97 10.47 -5.67
C ALA A 205 37.31 9.60 -6.89
N HIS A 206 36.65 8.45 -7.03
CA HIS A 206 36.80 7.59 -8.21
C HIS A 206 36.29 8.26 -9.48
N ALA A 207 35.22 9.05 -9.43
CA ALA A 207 34.74 9.83 -10.57
C ALA A 207 35.83 10.76 -11.15
N LYS A 208 36.61 11.42 -10.28
CA LYS A 208 37.74 12.26 -10.69
C LYS A 208 38.85 11.44 -11.36
N SER A 209 39.14 10.27 -10.81
CA SER A 209 40.14 9.35 -11.35
C SER A 209 39.73 8.78 -12.70
N LEU A 210 38.49 8.30 -12.82
CA LEU A 210 37.89 7.83 -14.07
C LEU A 210 38.00 8.90 -15.15
N ARG A 211 37.60 10.14 -14.84
CA ARG A 211 37.67 11.26 -15.79
C ARG A 211 39.11 11.58 -16.21
N LYS A 212 40.07 11.51 -15.29
CA LYS A 212 41.50 11.73 -15.57
C LYS A 212 42.03 10.69 -16.56
N ASN A 213 41.62 9.44 -16.38
CA ASN A 213 42.13 8.31 -17.17
C ASN A 213 41.24 7.97 -18.38
N TRP A 214 40.05 8.57 -18.53
CA TRP A 214 39.04 8.20 -19.53
C TRP A 214 39.58 8.09 -20.96
N GLY A 215 40.34 9.09 -21.43
CA GLY A 215 40.95 9.06 -22.76
C GLY A 215 41.93 7.89 -22.92
N ASN A 216 42.78 7.65 -21.91
CA ASN A 216 43.74 6.54 -21.95
C ASN A 216 43.05 5.17 -21.87
N ILE A 217 41.92 5.06 -21.17
CA ILE A 217 41.11 3.83 -21.12
C ILE A 217 40.52 3.54 -22.50
N LEU A 218 40.00 4.56 -23.19
CA LEU A 218 39.46 4.41 -24.56
C LEU A 218 40.52 4.04 -25.59
N ASP A 219 41.78 4.42 -25.35
CA ASP A 219 42.91 4.08 -26.23
C ASP A 219 43.39 2.62 -26.03
N LEU A 220 42.89 1.90 -25.02
CA LEU A 220 43.21 0.49 -24.80
C LEU A 220 42.48 -0.38 -25.85
N ASN A 221 43.25 -1.16 -26.62
CA ASN A 221 42.70 -2.09 -27.60
C ASN A 221 42.24 -3.40 -26.94
N ASP A 222 41.17 -3.32 -26.15
CA ASP A 222 40.57 -4.47 -25.45
C ASP A 222 39.04 -4.42 -25.55
N GLN A 223 38.46 -5.46 -26.14
CA GLN A 223 37.03 -5.54 -26.45
C GLN A 223 36.15 -5.49 -25.18
N ASP A 224 36.60 -6.08 -24.07
CA ASP A 224 35.81 -6.05 -22.83
C ASP A 224 35.80 -4.64 -22.22
N ILE A 225 36.94 -3.94 -22.32
CA ILE A 225 37.04 -2.56 -21.85
C ILE A 225 36.13 -1.66 -22.68
N GLU A 226 36.10 -1.83 -24.00
CA GLU A 226 35.19 -1.09 -24.89
C GLU A 226 33.73 -1.28 -24.48
N VAL A 227 33.30 -2.53 -24.24
CA VAL A 227 31.95 -2.85 -23.75
C VAL A 227 31.66 -2.16 -22.42
N ILE A 228 32.57 -2.22 -21.44
CA ILE A 228 32.33 -1.59 -20.14
C ILE A 228 32.31 -0.06 -20.26
N THR A 229 33.14 0.54 -21.11
CA THR A 229 33.12 1.99 -21.36
C THR A 229 31.82 2.45 -22.01
N ASP A 230 31.25 1.65 -22.92
CA ASP A 230 29.95 1.94 -23.53
C ASP A 230 28.82 1.91 -22.49
N GLU A 231 28.81 0.90 -21.62
CA GLU A 231 27.85 0.83 -20.52
C GLU A 231 28.00 2.02 -19.56
N LEU A 232 29.24 2.39 -19.23
CA LEU A 232 29.53 3.58 -18.43
C LEU A 232 29.03 4.85 -19.09
N ALA A 233 29.31 5.07 -20.38
CA ALA A 233 28.91 6.28 -21.10
C ALA A 233 27.38 6.43 -21.19
N ASN A 234 26.64 5.32 -21.20
CA ASN A 234 25.17 5.32 -21.22
C ASN A 234 24.54 5.57 -19.85
N ASN A 235 25.29 5.46 -18.76
CA ASN A 235 24.82 5.74 -17.41
C ASN A 235 24.65 7.25 -17.16
N LYS A 236 23.55 7.65 -16.51
CA LYS A 236 23.20 9.06 -16.26
C LYS A 236 24.22 9.75 -15.35
N SER A 237 24.56 9.13 -14.23
CA SER A 237 25.58 9.65 -13.31
C SER A 237 26.95 9.79 -13.97
N THR A 238 27.35 8.86 -14.84
CA THR A 238 28.63 8.96 -15.57
C THR A 238 28.68 10.17 -16.49
N ARG A 239 27.61 10.45 -17.25
CA ARG A 239 27.57 11.64 -18.13
C ARG A 239 27.76 12.94 -17.35
N GLU A 240 27.06 13.06 -16.21
CA GLU A 240 27.21 14.19 -15.30
C GLU A 240 28.65 14.33 -14.74
N ILE A 241 29.27 13.21 -14.37
CA ILE A 241 30.67 13.14 -13.93
C ILE A 241 31.64 13.63 -15.02
N LEU A 242 31.48 13.15 -16.25
CA LEU A 242 32.35 13.51 -17.38
C LEU A 242 32.21 15.00 -17.74
N ASP A 243 31.00 15.54 -17.65
CA ASP A 243 30.68 16.96 -17.90
C ASP A 243 31.05 17.89 -16.73
N ARG A 244 31.67 17.38 -15.66
CA ARG A 244 32.05 18.11 -14.43
C ARG A 244 30.86 18.62 -13.61
N SER A 245 29.65 18.18 -13.93
CA SER A 245 28.44 18.48 -13.17
C SER A 245 28.27 17.42 -12.09
N TYR A 246 28.82 17.62 -10.90
CA TYR A 246 28.62 16.68 -9.77
C TYR A 246 27.24 16.85 -9.09
N GLY A 247 26.22 17.29 -9.83
CA GLY A 247 24.91 17.68 -9.30
C GLY A 247 24.20 16.51 -8.62
N VAL A 248 24.13 15.36 -9.29
CA VAL A 248 23.54 14.13 -8.77
C VAL A 248 24.23 13.64 -7.47
N LEU A 249 25.56 13.60 -7.44
CA LEU A 249 26.32 13.11 -6.27
C LEU A 249 26.35 14.13 -5.11
N SER A 250 25.98 15.38 -5.35
CA SER A 250 26.00 16.47 -4.34
C SER A 250 24.62 16.86 -3.80
N ASN A 251 23.54 16.26 -4.30
CA ASN A 251 22.18 16.60 -3.87
C ASN A 251 21.85 16.14 -2.44
N HIS A 252 22.17 16.97 -1.45
CA HIS A 252 21.96 16.67 -0.03
C HIS A 252 20.48 16.54 0.36
N GLY A 253 19.58 17.32 -0.23
CA GLY A 253 18.14 17.27 0.08
C GLY A 253 17.45 15.98 -0.37
N PHE A 254 17.89 15.39 -1.49
CA PHE A 254 17.51 14.05 -1.91
C PHE A 254 17.95 13.00 -0.88
N MET A 255 19.22 13.02 -0.47
CA MET A 255 19.77 12.01 0.45
C MET A 255 19.07 12.03 1.80
N ASP A 256 18.89 13.21 2.39
CA ASP A 256 18.27 13.35 3.70
C ASP A 256 16.80 12.88 3.66
N SER A 257 16.11 13.15 2.54
CA SER A 257 14.73 12.70 2.34
C SER A 257 14.62 11.19 2.18
N VAL A 258 15.52 10.56 1.41
CA VAL A 258 15.52 9.11 1.24
C VAL A 258 15.99 8.39 2.50
N ILE A 259 17.08 8.80 3.13
CA ILE A 259 17.57 8.21 4.39
C ILE A 259 16.53 8.37 5.51
N SER A 260 15.88 9.52 5.63
CA SER A 260 14.77 9.72 6.57
C SER A 260 13.58 8.80 6.28
N PHE A 261 13.31 8.50 5.01
CA PHE A 261 12.27 7.56 4.62
C PHE A 261 12.67 6.11 4.93
N LEU A 262 13.89 5.71 4.57
CA LEU A 262 14.45 4.39 4.85
C LEU A 262 14.44 4.12 6.36
N GLY A 263 14.93 5.06 7.18
CA GLY A 263 14.88 4.98 8.64
C GLY A 263 13.46 4.86 9.21
N ARG A 264 12.46 5.52 8.60
CA ARG A 264 11.05 5.40 9.01
C ARG A 264 10.42 4.08 8.59
N VAL A 265 10.95 3.40 7.57
CA VAL A 265 10.48 2.11 7.08
C VAL A 265 11.23 0.96 7.76
N THR A 266 12.54 1.05 7.98
CA THR A 266 13.35 0.04 8.70
C THR A 266 12.91 -0.09 10.16
N ASN A 267 12.66 1.03 10.84
CA ASN A 267 12.04 1.04 12.18
C ASN A 267 10.64 0.38 12.21
N PHE A 268 10.00 0.22 11.06
CA PHE A 268 8.67 -0.40 10.92
C PHE A 268 8.76 -1.86 10.42
N VAL A 269 9.87 -2.28 9.81
CA VAL A 269 9.98 -3.56 9.07
C VAL A 269 10.80 -4.61 9.82
N SER A 270 11.68 -4.24 10.74
CA SER A 270 12.55 -5.19 11.46
C SER A 270 11.76 -6.25 12.23
N GLY A 271 11.57 -7.43 11.61
CA GLY A 271 11.17 -8.76 12.12
C GLY A 271 9.88 -8.92 12.93
N VAL A 272 9.30 -7.83 13.43
CA VAL A 272 8.52 -7.83 14.66
C VAL A 272 7.14 -7.22 14.39
N PHE A 273 7.06 -6.12 13.64
CA PHE A 273 5.88 -5.26 13.54
C PHE A 273 4.58 -5.94 13.04
N GLY A 274 4.63 -6.89 12.11
CA GLY A 274 3.42 -7.58 11.62
C GLY A 274 2.74 -8.49 12.67
N ASN A 275 3.52 -9.22 13.46
CA ASN A 275 2.99 -10.06 14.54
C ASN A 275 2.92 -9.30 15.88
N ILE A 276 3.74 -8.26 16.06
CA ILE A 276 3.78 -7.43 17.28
C ILE A 276 2.74 -6.31 17.24
N VAL A 277 2.39 -5.67 16.13
CA VAL A 277 1.35 -4.61 16.10
C VAL A 277 -0.04 -5.15 16.44
N GLY A 278 -0.34 -6.38 16.01
CA GLY A 278 -1.56 -7.08 16.43
C GLY A 278 -1.53 -7.60 17.87
N ALA A 279 -0.35 -7.77 18.46
CA ALA A 279 -0.16 -8.27 19.83
C ALA A 279 0.16 -7.17 20.86
N VAL A 280 0.58 -5.99 20.41
CA VAL A 280 0.87 -4.81 21.24
C VAL A 280 -0.44 -4.14 21.56
N ARG A 281 -0.98 -4.59 22.68
CA ARG A 281 -2.00 -3.91 23.44
C ARG A 281 -1.29 -3.25 24.62
N TRP A 282 -1.32 -1.93 24.67
CA TRP A 282 -0.65 -1.17 25.74
C TRP A 282 -1.38 -1.32 27.10
N ARG A 283 -2.62 -1.78 27.07
CA ARG A 283 -3.45 -2.17 28.22
C ARG A 283 -4.58 -3.09 27.77
N HIS A 284 -5.30 -3.66 28.74
CA HIS A 284 -6.60 -4.28 28.48
C HIS A 284 -7.64 -3.23 28.10
N GLY A 285 -8.64 -3.67 27.35
CA GLY A 285 -9.84 -2.87 27.09
C GLY A 285 -10.53 -2.53 28.40
N TYR A 286 -11.12 -1.35 28.50
CA TYR A 286 -11.81 -0.95 29.71
C TYR A 286 -13.13 -1.70 29.93
N LEU A 287 -13.70 -2.28 28.88
CA LEU A 287 -14.86 -3.18 28.96
C LEU A 287 -14.43 -4.63 29.26
N PHE A 288 -13.13 -4.95 29.25
CA PHE A 288 -12.66 -6.30 29.48
C PHE A 288 -12.91 -6.78 30.91
N ASP A 289 -13.50 -7.97 31.03
CA ASP A 289 -13.84 -8.64 32.30
C ASP A 289 -14.78 -7.79 33.19
N ASP A 290 -15.50 -6.83 32.61
CA ASP A 290 -16.53 -6.04 33.29
C ASP A 290 -17.88 -6.75 33.20
N HIS A 291 -18.36 -7.27 34.34
CA HIS A 291 -19.61 -8.02 34.42
C HIS A 291 -20.85 -7.18 34.08
N TYR A 292 -20.85 -5.88 34.39
CA TYR A 292 -21.99 -5.01 34.09
C TYR A 292 -22.05 -4.75 32.59
N ALA A 293 -20.92 -4.40 31.97
CA ALA A 293 -20.83 -4.23 30.52
C ALA A 293 -21.21 -5.53 29.79
N TYR A 294 -20.75 -6.68 30.29
CA TYR A 294 -21.02 -7.97 29.67
C TYR A 294 -22.52 -8.27 29.63
N ASN A 295 -23.20 -8.12 30.76
CA ASN A 295 -24.64 -8.36 30.83
C ASN A 295 -25.41 -7.32 30.00
N ALA A 296 -25.04 -6.04 30.08
CA ALA A 296 -25.68 -4.99 29.31
C ALA A 296 -25.57 -5.24 27.79
N ILE A 297 -24.38 -5.59 27.29
CA ILE A 297 -24.19 -5.98 25.88
C ILE A 297 -25.03 -7.22 25.56
N LYS A 298 -24.91 -8.27 26.38
CA LYS A 298 -25.59 -9.56 26.15
C LYS A 298 -27.11 -9.43 26.09
N ASP A 299 -27.70 -8.58 26.92
CA ASP A 299 -29.15 -8.38 26.99
C ASP A 299 -29.69 -7.68 25.74
N HIS A 300 -28.86 -6.90 25.04
CA HIS A 300 -29.22 -6.26 23.77
C HIS A 300 -28.94 -7.13 22.54
N LEU A 301 -28.04 -8.11 22.61
CA LEU A 301 -27.65 -8.92 21.45
C LEU A 301 -28.79 -9.81 20.95
N LYS A 302 -28.94 -9.88 19.63
CA LYS A 302 -29.78 -10.83 18.89
C LYS A 302 -29.01 -11.42 17.72
N PRO A 303 -29.34 -12.64 17.27
CA PRO A 303 -28.65 -13.26 16.13
C PRO A 303 -28.59 -12.31 14.94
N LEU A 304 -27.47 -12.33 14.20
CA LEU A 304 -27.17 -11.46 13.07
C LEU A 304 -26.99 -9.96 13.39
N ASP A 305 -26.82 -9.59 14.66
CA ASP A 305 -26.32 -8.26 14.99
C ASP A 305 -24.89 -8.08 14.48
N ILE A 306 -24.60 -6.89 13.97
CA ILE A 306 -23.27 -6.45 13.55
C ILE A 306 -22.64 -5.70 14.72
N LEU A 307 -21.44 -6.11 15.10
CA LEU A 307 -20.68 -5.49 16.18
C LEU A 307 -19.60 -4.63 15.54
N VAL A 308 -19.51 -3.36 15.93
CA VAL A 308 -18.40 -2.47 15.59
C VAL A 308 -17.69 -2.05 16.87
N GLU A 309 -16.36 -2.02 16.86
CA GLU A 309 -15.59 -1.79 18.09
C GLU A 309 -14.44 -0.78 17.93
N LYS A 310 -14.02 -0.21 19.06
CA LYS A 310 -12.83 0.63 19.18
C LYS A 310 -11.83 0.04 20.18
N THR A 311 -10.58 -0.08 19.74
CA THR A 311 -9.45 -0.52 20.58
C THR A 311 -8.29 0.48 20.49
N PRO A 312 -8.40 1.69 21.06
CA PRO A 312 -7.39 2.74 20.90
C PRO A 312 -6.04 2.38 21.55
N PHE A 313 -6.02 1.34 22.39
CA PHE A 313 -4.86 0.75 23.03
C PHE A 313 -4.22 -0.39 22.22
N ALA A 314 -4.82 -0.80 21.10
CA ALA A 314 -4.21 -1.74 20.17
C ALA A 314 -3.52 -0.98 19.04
N LEU A 315 -2.26 -1.32 18.76
CA LEU A 315 -1.49 -0.58 17.75
C LEU A 315 -2.11 -0.70 16.34
N THR A 316 -2.86 -1.77 16.04
CA THR A 316 -3.61 -1.94 14.77
C THR A 316 -4.66 -0.85 14.53
N ASP A 317 -5.34 -0.40 15.58
CA ASP A 317 -6.43 0.58 15.50
C ASP A 317 -5.92 1.98 15.11
N THR A 318 -4.66 2.30 15.42
CA THR A 318 -4.00 3.55 14.97
C THR A 318 -3.74 3.59 13.45
N PHE A 319 -3.76 2.44 12.78
CA PHE A 319 -3.50 2.32 11.34
C PHE A 319 -4.76 2.19 10.48
N ILE A 320 -5.92 1.97 11.09
CA ILE A 320 -7.21 1.90 10.40
C ILE A 320 -7.80 3.31 10.40
N PRO A 321 -7.92 3.97 9.24
CA PRO A 321 -8.50 5.30 9.18
C PRO A 321 -9.99 5.24 9.55
N GLY A 322 -10.41 6.12 10.44
CA GLY A 322 -11.80 6.18 10.94
C GLY A 322 -11.87 6.13 12.47
N HIS A 323 -13.10 6.14 12.98
CA HIS A 323 -13.39 5.90 14.39
C HIS A 323 -13.27 4.41 14.70
N TYR A 324 -14.14 3.54 14.20
CA TYR A 324 -14.13 2.10 14.49
C TYR A 324 -13.00 1.36 13.78
N GLY A 325 -12.33 0.49 14.54
CA GLY A 325 -11.18 -0.29 14.08
C GLY A 325 -11.54 -1.70 13.61
N HIS A 326 -12.70 -2.24 14.00
CA HIS A 326 -13.06 -3.62 13.69
C HIS A 326 -14.57 -3.83 13.61
N ALA A 327 -14.98 -4.87 12.88
CA ALA A 327 -16.37 -5.29 12.72
C ALA A 327 -16.50 -6.82 12.79
N ALA A 328 -17.58 -7.30 13.40
CA ALA A 328 -17.87 -8.72 13.58
C ALA A 328 -19.38 -9.00 13.49
N ILE A 329 -19.76 -10.28 13.44
CA ILE A 329 -21.16 -10.71 13.37
C ILE A 329 -21.47 -11.59 14.58
N TRP A 330 -22.52 -11.24 15.32
CA TRP A 330 -23.07 -12.07 16.38
C TRP A 330 -23.90 -13.21 15.78
N LEU A 331 -23.47 -14.44 16.01
CA LEU A 331 -24.12 -15.64 15.51
C LEU A 331 -25.37 -16.00 16.29
N GLY A 332 -25.42 -15.70 17.59
CA GLY A 332 -26.48 -16.15 18.48
C GLY A 332 -26.05 -17.28 19.43
N THR A 333 -26.61 -17.26 20.63
CA THR A 333 -26.56 -18.40 21.57
C THR A 333 -27.51 -19.52 21.12
N GLU A 334 -27.32 -20.74 21.63
CA GLU A 334 -28.28 -21.83 21.39
C GLU A 334 -29.71 -21.43 21.78
N ALA A 335 -29.90 -20.75 22.91
CA ALA A 335 -31.21 -20.28 23.35
C ALA A 335 -31.85 -19.31 22.35
N GLN A 336 -31.09 -18.32 21.86
CA GLN A 336 -31.57 -17.39 20.83
C GLN A 336 -31.89 -18.13 19.53
N LEU A 337 -30.97 -18.95 19.03
CA LEU A 337 -31.15 -19.69 17.79
C LEU A 337 -32.36 -20.64 17.85
N ARG A 338 -32.64 -21.26 19.00
CA ARG A 338 -33.85 -22.06 19.21
C ARG A 338 -35.10 -21.19 19.24
N ALA A 339 -35.08 -20.07 19.96
CA ALA A 339 -36.22 -19.16 20.06
C ALA A 339 -36.67 -18.61 18.69
N TYR A 340 -35.70 -18.32 17.81
CA TYR A 340 -35.99 -17.90 16.43
C TYR A 340 -36.18 -19.08 15.45
N GLY A 341 -36.03 -20.32 15.91
CA GLY A 341 -36.14 -21.52 15.08
C GLY A 341 -35.05 -21.62 14.00
N PHE A 342 -33.86 -21.07 14.28
CA PHE A 342 -32.66 -21.09 13.46
C PHE A 342 -31.67 -22.21 13.84
N TRP A 343 -31.89 -22.85 14.99
CA TRP A 343 -30.99 -23.89 15.51
C TRP A 343 -30.75 -25.03 14.51
N ASP A 344 -31.79 -25.46 13.81
CA ASP A 344 -31.72 -26.58 12.86
C ASP A 344 -31.43 -26.13 11.41
N LEU A 345 -31.03 -24.86 11.20
CA LEU A 345 -30.64 -24.41 9.87
C LEU A 345 -29.38 -25.15 9.38
N PRO A 346 -29.31 -25.57 8.10
CA PRO A 346 -28.16 -26.28 7.56
C PRO A 346 -26.82 -25.59 7.79
N ALA A 347 -26.79 -24.25 7.73
CA ALA A 347 -25.58 -23.47 7.98
C ALA A 347 -25.11 -23.50 9.44
N ILE A 348 -26.03 -23.72 10.40
CA ILE A 348 -25.77 -23.68 11.85
C ILE A 348 -25.41 -25.06 12.40
N VAL A 349 -26.00 -26.13 11.85
CA VAL A 349 -25.80 -27.52 12.31
C VAL A 349 -24.33 -27.91 12.50
N PRO A 350 -23.40 -27.60 11.56
CA PRO A 350 -21.98 -27.94 11.72
C PRO A 350 -21.29 -27.28 12.93
N PHE A 351 -21.89 -26.21 13.49
CA PHE A 351 -21.29 -25.38 14.52
C PHE A 351 -21.99 -25.47 15.89
N HIS A 352 -22.94 -26.40 16.07
CA HIS A 352 -23.68 -26.58 17.33
C HIS A 352 -22.76 -26.69 18.56
N GLU A 353 -21.73 -27.52 18.49
CA GLU A 353 -20.78 -27.71 19.60
C GLU A 353 -20.00 -26.43 19.92
N LYS A 354 -19.60 -25.66 18.89
CA LYS A 354 -18.91 -24.39 19.09
C LYS A 354 -19.84 -23.33 19.70
N ILE A 355 -21.07 -23.26 19.23
CA ILE A 355 -22.09 -22.33 19.74
C ILE A 355 -22.42 -22.63 21.21
N ARG A 356 -22.51 -23.91 21.59
CA ARG A 356 -22.68 -24.35 22.99
C ARG A 356 -21.53 -23.96 23.89
N GLN A 357 -20.31 -23.98 23.35
CA GLN A 357 -19.10 -23.55 24.05
C GLN A 357 -18.99 -22.01 24.18
N GLY A 358 -19.95 -21.25 23.64
CA GLY A 358 -19.98 -19.79 23.74
C GLY A 358 -19.27 -19.06 22.60
N TYR A 359 -18.83 -19.78 21.55
CA TYR A 359 -18.24 -19.17 20.35
C TYR A 359 -19.34 -18.60 19.43
N ASN A 360 -19.97 -17.53 19.91
CA ASN A 360 -21.15 -16.91 19.30
C ASN A 360 -20.82 -15.70 18.44
N ILE A 361 -19.56 -15.41 18.15
CA ILE A 361 -19.12 -14.32 17.26
C ILE A 361 -18.32 -14.94 16.11
N ILE A 362 -18.55 -14.47 14.88
CA ILE A 362 -17.63 -14.70 13.76
C ILE A 362 -16.96 -13.38 13.38
N GLU A 363 -15.65 -13.41 13.22
CA GLU A 363 -14.84 -12.23 12.94
C GLU A 363 -13.67 -12.58 12.01
N ALA A 364 -13.25 -11.61 11.19
CA ALA A 364 -11.97 -11.66 10.50
C ALA A 364 -10.97 -10.83 11.29
N VAL A 365 -10.03 -11.47 11.97
CA VAL A 365 -8.93 -10.84 12.70
C VAL A 365 -7.63 -11.59 12.40
N ARG A 366 -6.47 -11.13 12.87
CA ARG A 366 -5.22 -11.90 12.72
C ARG A 366 -5.31 -13.20 13.56
N PRO A 367 -4.95 -14.39 13.03
CA PRO A 367 -4.36 -14.66 11.71
C PRO A 367 -5.36 -14.97 10.57
N GLY A 368 -6.66 -15.06 10.85
CA GLY A 368 -7.70 -15.35 9.87
C GLY A 368 -9.11 -15.30 10.44
N VAL A 369 -10.09 -15.66 9.62
CA VAL A 369 -11.49 -15.71 10.03
C VAL A 369 -11.70 -16.83 11.04
N ARG A 370 -12.26 -16.49 12.19
CA ARG A 370 -12.44 -17.41 13.34
C ARG A 370 -13.77 -17.19 14.04
N LEU A 371 -14.11 -18.17 14.87
CA LEU A 371 -15.16 -18.02 15.87
C LEU A 371 -14.55 -17.52 17.19
N ASN A 372 -15.24 -16.60 17.85
CA ASN A 372 -14.79 -15.95 19.08
C ASN A 372 -15.91 -15.92 20.14
N THR A 373 -15.54 -15.75 21.40
CA THR A 373 -16.49 -15.59 22.52
C THR A 373 -16.76 -14.11 22.78
N LEU A 374 -17.93 -13.78 23.36
CA LEU A 374 -18.22 -12.40 23.78
C LEU A 374 -17.19 -11.89 24.80
N LYS A 375 -16.76 -12.76 25.72
CA LYS A 375 -15.78 -12.42 26.76
C LYS A 375 -14.46 -11.97 26.14
N GLU A 376 -13.96 -12.68 25.13
CA GLU A 376 -12.70 -12.36 24.45
C GLU A 376 -12.85 -11.15 23.52
N PHE A 377 -14.01 -11.00 22.87
CA PHE A 377 -14.32 -9.82 22.04
C PHE A 377 -14.36 -8.53 22.86
N MET A 378 -14.80 -8.60 24.13
CA MET A 378 -14.88 -7.44 25.04
C MET A 378 -13.54 -6.85 25.49
N GLU A 379 -12.41 -7.31 24.93
CA GLU A 379 -11.12 -6.61 25.03
C GLU A 379 -11.10 -5.32 24.20
N ILE A 380 -12.00 -4.39 24.53
CA ILE A 380 -12.29 -3.13 23.82
C ILE A 380 -12.66 -2.00 24.80
N ASP A 381 -12.71 -0.77 24.28
CA ASP A 381 -13.21 0.38 25.04
C ASP A 381 -14.60 0.84 24.60
N GLU A 382 -14.98 0.51 23.36
CA GLU A 382 -16.24 0.92 22.76
C GLU A 382 -16.81 -0.20 21.92
N ILE A 383 -18.13 -0.36 22.00
CA ILE A 383 -18.89 -1.25 21.13
C ILE A 383 -20.17 -0.54 20.66
N GLY A 384 -20.46 -0.67 19.37
CA GLY A 384 -21.78 -0.41 18.79
C GLY A 384 -22.40 -1.71 18.32
N ILE A 385 -23.68 -1.92 18.65
CA ILE A 385 -24.53 -3.01 18.16
C ILE A 385 -25.45 -2.43 17.10
N ILE A 386 -25.29 -2.91 15.88
CA ILE A 386 -26.04 -2.47 14.70
C ILE A 386 -26.91 -3.63 14.22
N ARG A 387 -28.16 -3.36 13.88
CA ARG A 387 -29.14 -4.38 13.53
C ARG A 387 -29.88 -4.01 12.25
N ASP A 388 -30.03 -4.99 11.35
CA ASP A 388 -31.10 -4.95 10.35
C ASP A 388 -32.37 -5.49 11.02
N PRO A 389 -33.39 -4.65 11.31
CA PRO A 389 -34.60 -5.07 12.03
C PRO A 389 -35.37 -6.16 11.27
N ARG A 390 -35.07 -6.33 9.97
CA ARG A 390 -35.68 -7.35 9.13
C ARG A 390 -34.89 -8.65 9.16
N ALA A 391 -33.60 -8.69 9.50
CA ALA A 391 -32.72 -9.84 9.31
C ALA A 391 -33.25 -11.17 9.87
N LEU A 392 -34.09 -11.13 10.92
CA LEU A 392 -34.62 -12.34 11.58
C LEU A 392 -35.99 -12.81 11.05
N THR A 393 -36.53 -12.17 10.02
CA THR A 393 -37.91 -12.40 9.58
C THR A 393 -38.06 -13.46 8.48
N ASN A 394 -36.98 -13.99 7.90
CA ASN A 394 -37.04 -15.05 6.88
C ASN A 394 -35.92 -16.08 7.08
N LYS A 395 -36.29 -17.32 7.41
CA LYS A 395 -35.33 -18.41 7.70
C LYS A 395 -34.40 -18.74 6.53
N LYS A 396 -34.86 -18.64 5.27
CA LYS A 396 -34.03 -18.93 4.09
C LYS A 396 -32.94 -17.87 3.94
N ALA A 397 -33.29 -16.60 4.08
CA ALA A 397 -32.35 -15.50 4.03
C ALA A 397 -31.34 -15.57 5.18
N VAL A 398 -31.80 -15.83 6.41
CA VAL A 398 -30.95 -16.06 7.58
C VAL A 398 -29.95 -17.18 7.31
N ASN A 399 -30.39 -18.32 6.75
CA ASN A 399 -29.49 -19.42 6.40
C ASN A 399 -28.46 -19.02 5.36
N ILE A 400 -28.80 -18.17 4.37
CA ILE A 400 -27.86 -17.66 3.38
C ILE A 400 -26.81 -16.76 4.04
N ILE A 401 -27.23 -15.85 4.92
CA ILE A 401 -26.31 -14.95 5.65
C ILE A 401 -25.32 -15.80 6.45
N TYR A 402 -25.80 -16.76 7.24
CA TYR A 402 -24.94 -17.69 7.98
C TYR A 402 -24.02 -18.51 7.06
N SER A 403 -24.56 -19.05 5.95
CA SER A 403 -23.75 -19.85 5.01
C SER A 403 -22.59 -19.02 4.48
N ARG A 404 -22.87 -17.81 4.00
CA ARG A 404 -21.86 -16.86 3.52
C ARG A 404 -20.84 -16.53 4.61
N SER A 405 -21.28 -16.25 5.84
CA SER A 405 -20.36 -16.01 6.95
C SER A 405 -19.42 -17.21 7.18
N PHE A 406 -19.96 -18.43 7.27
CA PHE A 406 -19.19 -19.62 7.60
C PHE A 406 -18.29 -20.13 6.45
N GLU A 407 -18.64 -19.88 5.19
CA GLU A 407 -17.79 -20.16 4.00
C GLU A 407 -16.41 -19.47 4.07
N HIS A 408 -16.29 -18.43 4.90
CA HIS A 408 -15.05 -17.70 5.08
C HIS A 408 -14.21 -18.19 6.26
N LEU A 409 -14.72 -19.09 7.12
CA LEU A 409 -13.96 -19.62 8.26
C LEU A 409 -12.64 -20.24 7.81
N GLY A 410 -11.55 -19.90 8.53
CA GLY A 410 -10.21 -20.38 8.23
C GLY A 410 -9.51 -19.69 7.06
N LYS A 411 -10.19 -18.80 6.29
CA LYS A 411 -9.51 -17.94 5.31
C LYS A 411 -8.52 -17.02 6.02
N LYS A 412 -7.35 -16.82 5.41
CA LYS A 412 -6.29 -15.98 5.98
C LYS A 412 -6.71 -14.51 5.97
N TYR A 413 -6.30 -13.78 7.00
CA TYR A 413 -6.57 -12.34 7.12
C TYR A 413 -5.79 -11.55 6.05
N ASP A 414 -6.40 -10.53 5.45
CA ASP A 414 -5.69 -9.66 4.51
C ASP A 414 -4.85 -8.60 5.24
N PHE A 415 -3.56 -8.86 5.35
CA PHE A 415 -2.60 -7.99 6.03
C PHE A 415 -2.30 -6.67 5.31
N ASN A 416 -2.68 -6.53 4.03
CA ASN A 416 -2.26 -5.43 3.18
C ASN A 416 -3.41 -4.49 2.77
N PHE A 417 -4.65 -4.79 3.15
CA PHE A 417 -5.86 -4.20 2.52
C PHE A 417 -5.72 -4.23 0.98
N ASP A 418 -5.10 -5.30 0.47
CA ASP A 418 -4.77 -5.49 -0.92
C ASP A 418 -5.99 -6.05 -1.60
N VAL A 419 -6.82 -5.10 -2.00
CA VAL A 419 -8.11 -5.33 -2.65
C VAL A 419 -7.96 -6.16 -3.93
N ALA A 420 -6.74 -6.45 -4.42
CA ALA A 420 -6.47 -7.23 -5.64
C ALA A 420 -6.45 -8.76 -5.48
N THR A 421 -6.43 -9.32 -4.26
CA THR A 421 -6.39 -10.79 -4.05
C THR A 421 -7.72 -11.35 -3.54
N THR A 422 -8.26 -12.38 -4.20
CA THR A 422 -9.50 -13.10 -3.83
C THR A 422 -9.35 -14.06 -2.64
N ASP A 423 -8.14 -14.18 -2.10
CA ASP A 423 -7.76 -15.29 -1.20
C ASP A 423 -7.63 -14.85 0.27
N LYS A 424 -7.97 -13.58 0.57
CA LYS A 424 -7.85 -12.95 1.91
C LYS A 424 -9.01 -11.99 2.16
N ILE A 425 -9.45 -11.84 3.41
CA ILE A 425 -10.64 -11.06 3.78
C ILE A 425 -10.34 -10.11 4.95
N VAL A 426 -10.88 -8.89 4.90
CA VAL A 426 -10.88 -7.92 6.02
C VAL A 426 -12.19 -7.98 6.83
N CYS A 427 -12.20 -7.46 8.06
CA CYS A 427 -13.34 -7.55 8.99
C CYS A 427 -14.66 -6.98 8.45
N SER A 428 -14.62 -5.80 7.84
CA SER A 428 -15.75 -5.14 7.19
C SER A 428 -16.17 -5.84 5.89
N GLU A 429 -15.25 -6.52 5.20
CA GLU A 429 -15.57 -7.31 4.01
C GLU A 429 -16.32 -8.59 4.38
N LEU A 430 -16.03 -9.21 5.53
CA LEU A 430 -16.84 -10.32 6.06
C LEU A 430 -18.31 -9.91 6.24
N VAL A 431 -18.55 -8.70 6.79
CA VAL A 431 -19.91 -8.14 6.93
C VAL A 431 -20.54 -7.89 5.55
N PHE A 432 -19.80 -7.24 4.65
CA PHE A 432 -20.25 -6.98 3.27
C PHE A 432 -20.67 -8.26 2.53
N LEU A 433 -19.86 -9.32 2.63
CA LEU A 433 -20.11 -10.60 1.98
C LEU A 433 -21.30 -11.33 2.63
N ALA A 434 -21.36 -11.37 3.97
CA ALA A 434 -22.46 -12.02 4.69
C ALA A 434 -23.81 -11.36 4.38
N PHE A 435 -23.88 -10.04 4.50
CA PHE A 435 -25.06 -9.21 4.28
C PHE A 435 -25.10 -8.65 2.85
N GLY A 436 -24.81 -9.49 1.86
CA GLY A 436 -24.77 -9.07 0.44
C GLY A 436 -26.12 -8.60 -0.14
N HIS A 437 -27.18 -8.51 0.66
CA HIS A 437 -28.45 -7.88 0.31
C HIS A 437 -28.52 -6.39 0.68
N ILE A 438 -27.64 -5.94 1.56
CA ILE A 438 -27.53 -4.53 1.94
C ILE A 438 -26.53 -3.88 0.98
N ASP A 439 -26.95 -2.78 0.34
CA ASP A 439 -26.03 -1.96 -0.44
C ASP A 439 -25.23 -1.06 0.52
N TRP A 440 -24.18 -1.64 1.08
CA TRP A 440 -23.29 -0.96 2.02
C TRP A 440 -22.63 0.27 1.38
N PRO A 441 -22.46 1.38 2.11
CA PRO A 441 -21.62 2.46 1.63
C PRO A 441 -20.20 1.93 1.46
N THR A 442 -19.65 2.12 0.27
CA THR A 442 -18.27 1.75 -0.03
C THR A 442 -17.52 2.99 -0.45
N GLU A 443 -16.26 3.08 -0.05
CA GLU A 443 -15.35 4.09 -0.56
C GLU A 443 -14.55 3.51 -1.72
N TYR A 444 -14.51 4.27 -2.81
CA TYR A 444 -13.65 3.93 -3.92
C TYR A 444 -12.22 4.36 -3.59
N ILE A 445 -11.43 3.40 -3.12
CA ILE A 445 -10.01 3.58 -2.91
C ILE A 445 -9.32 2.80 -4.04
N TRP A 446 -8.61 3.53 -4.90
CA TRP A 446 -7.60 2.91 -5.77
C TRP A 446 -8.11 1.84 -6.76
N GLY A 447 -9.27 2.05 -7.39
CA GLY A 447 -9.73 1.11 -8.44
C GLY A 447 -10.78 0.09 -7.99
N ARG A 448 -11.08 0.02 -6.70
CA ARG A 448 -12.07 -0.93 -6.15
C ARG A 448 -12.91 -0.27 -5.06
N ASN A 449 -14.14 -0.75 -4.93
CA ASN A 449 -14.97 -0.42 -3.79
C ASN A 449 -14.38 -1.14 -2.56
N THR A 450 -13.98 -0.36 -1.58
CA THR A 450 -13.52 -0.83 -0.27
C THR A 450 -14.56 -0.47 0.76
N ILE A 451 -14.60 -1.21 1.86
CA ILE A 451 -15.51 -0.98 2.96
C ILE A 451 -14.72 -0.99 4.26
N SER A 452 -14.87 0.04 5.09
CA SER A 452 -14.31 0.12 6.44
C SER A 452 -15.38 -0.18 7.50
N PRO A 453 -15.00 -0.45 8.76
CA PRO A 453 -15.95 -0.52 9.87
C PRO A 453 -16.77 0.77 10.04
N ASP A 454 -16.15 1.93 9.80
CA ASP A 454 -16.85 3.22 9.77
C ASP A 454 -17.88 3.31 8.65
N ASN A 455 -17.59 2.75 7.48
CA ASN A 455 -18.58 2.71 6.40
C ASN A 455 -19.78 1.86 6.83
N VAL A 456 -19.55 0.66 7.38
CA VAL A 456 -20.62 -0.20 7.94
C VAL A 456 -21.45 0.58 8.96
N ALA A 457 -20.80 1.25 9.91
CA ALA A 457 -21.49 2.03 10.95
C ALA A 457 -22.21 3.26 10.41
N SER A 458 -21.65 3.93 9.40
CA SER A 458 -22.21 5.19 8.86
C SER A 458 -23.58 5.04 8.22
N LEU A 459 -23.94 3.83 7.78
CA LEU A 459 -25.21 3.58 7.11
C LEU A 459 -26.42 3.86 8.02
N ILE A 460 -26.28 3.75 9.35
CA ILE A 460 -27.34 4.08 10.32
C ILE A 460 -27.84 5.54 10.20
N PHE A 461 -27.02 6.44 9.64
CA PHE A 461 -27.32 7.87 9.51
C PHE A 461 -27.99 8.23 8.18
N TYR A 462 -28.12 7.27 7.26
CA TYR A 462 -28.73 7.54 5.96
C TYR A 462 -30.25 7.60 6.12
N GLU A 463 -30.90 8.51 5.40
CA GLU A 463 -32.36 8.51 5.33
C GLU A 463 -32.84 7.18 4.73
N HIS A 464 -33.88 6.58 5.32
CA HIS A 464 -34.37 5.25 4.97
C HIS A 464 -33.34 4.10 5.13
N SER A 465 -32.36 4.27 6.03
CA SER A 465 -31.40 3.21 6.35
C SER A 465 -32.08 1.85 6.62
N PRO A 466 -31.54 0.74 6.08
CA PRO A 466 -32.03 -0.61 6.34
C PRO A 466 -31.58 -1.15 7.70
N ILE A 467 -30.75 -0.41 8.42
CA ILE A 467 -30.14 -0.80 9.69
C ILE A 467 -30.27 0.32 10.72
N GLU A 468 -30.27 -0.05 11.99
CA GLU A 468 -30.39 0.85 13.13
C GLU A 468 -29.34 0.55 14.20
N LEU A 469 -29.02 1.57 15.00
CA LEU A 469 -28.22 1.41 16.21
C LEU A 469 -29.11 0.84 17.32
N GLU A 470 -28.83 -0.37 17.77
CA GLU A 470 -29.56 -1.01 18.87
C GLU A 470 -29.04 -0.53 20.23
N TYR A 471 -27.73 -0.54 20.39
CA TYR A 471 -27.08 -0.27 21.67
C TYR A 471 -25.64 0.16 21.43
N SER A 472 -25.14 1.09 22.25
CA SER A 472 -23.74 1.49 22.17
C SER A 472 -23.25 1.97 23.53
N ILE A 473 -22.06 1.50 23.90
CA ILE A 473 -21.39 1.90 25.14
C ILE A 473 -19.92 2.16 24.89
N TYR A 474 -19.39 3.06 25.70
CA TYR A 474 -18.00 3.46 25.70
C TYR A 474 -17.50 3.55 27.13
N SER A 475 -16.22 3.25 27.33
CA SER A 475 -15.55 3.41 28.60
C SER A 475 -14.28 4.25 28.44
N LYS A 476 -14.14 5.29 29.28
CA LYS A 476 -12.93 6.12 29.35
C LYS A 476 -11.91 5.59 30.37
N LYS A 477 -12.36 4.74 31.30
CA LYS A 477 -11.56 4.10 32.36
C LYS A 477 -12.30 2.88 32.89
N LYS A 478 -11.55 1.89 33.39
CA LYS A 478 -12.10 0.66 33.93
C LYS A 478 -13.17 0.92 35.02
N GLY A 479 -14.30 0.24 34.92
CA GLY A 479 -15.45 0.36 35.83
C GLY A 479 -16.37 1.56 35.56
N GLU A 480 -16.10 2.37 34.54
CA GLU A 480 -17.02 3.41 34.05
C GLU A 480 -17.62 2.97 32.72
N ILE A 481 -18.94 2.91 32.64
CA ILE A 481 -19.68 2.58 31.41
C ILE A 481 -20.54 3.80 31.07
N LEU A 482 -20.29 4.38 29.91
CA LEU A 482 -21.03 5.52 29.40
C LEU A 482 -21.88 5.06 28.21
N PRO A 483 -23.21 5.29 28.22
CA PRO A 483 -24.00 5.09 27.03
C PRO A 483 -23.52 6.05 25.94
N VAL A 484 -23.48 5.57 24.70
CA VAL A 484 -23.18 6.38 23.52
C VAL A 484 -24.48 6.61 22.79
N THR A 485 -24.92 7.87 22.74
CA THR A 485 -26.14 8.23 22.01
C THR A 485 -25.88 8.23 20.50
N LEU A 486 -26.97 8.26 19.71
CA LEU A 486 -26.86 8.41 18.26
C LEU A 486 -26.14 9.72 17.86
N ASP A 487 -26.28 10.80 18.65
CA ASP A 487 -25.58 12.07 18.43
C ASP A 487 -24.08 11.97 18.74
N ASP A 488 -23.72 11.33 19.86
CA ASP A 488 -22.32 11.09 20.20
C ASP A 488 -21.63 10.29 19.08
N LEU A 489 -22.34 9.31 18.53
CA LEU A 489 -21.85 8.50 17.43
C LEU A 489 -21.79 9.28 16.11
N ALA A 490 -22.77 10.16 15.86
CA ALA A 490 -22.76 11.04 14.69
C ALA A 490 -21.50 11.91 14.69
N ASP A 491 -21.18 12.55 15.81
CA ASP A 491 -19.98 13.38 15.92
C ASP A 491 -18.68 12.58 15.70
N ARG A 492 -18.60 11.35 16.25
CA ARG A 492 -17.44 10.46 16.06
C ARG A 492 -17.25 10.01 14.61
N LEU A 493 -18.35 9.86 13.88
CA LEU A 493 -18.37 9.44 12.49
C LEU A 493 -18.52 10.63 11.52
N ASP A 494 -18.17 11.85 11.92
CA ASP A 494 -18.21 13.05 11.06
C ASP A 494 -19.60 13.38 10.48
N PHE A 495 -20.67 13.07 11.19
CA PHE A 495 -22.03 13.53 10.90
C PHE A 495 -22.41 14.71 11.80
N VAL A 496 -23.49 15.40 11.44
CA VAL A 496 -24.18 16.42 12.25
C VAL A 496 -25.67 16.28 12.06
N ARG A 497 -26.47 16.68 13.06
CA ARG A 497 -27.91 16.84 12.87
C ARG A 497 -28.17 17.83 11.73
N SER A 498 -29.05 17.46 10.80
CA SER A 498 -29.44 18.35 9.70
C SER A 498 -30.27 19.51 10.23
N GLU A 499 -30.05 20.71 9.69
CA GLU A 499 -30.85 21.91 10.00
C GLU A 499 -32.25 21.86 9.35
N ASN A 500 -32.41 21.05 8.29
CA ASN A 500 -33.66 20.92 7.57
C ASN A 500 -34.55 19.87 8.25
N GLN A 501 -35.66 20.31 8.87
CA GLN A 501 -36.72 19.42 9.30
C GLN A 501 -37.61 19.07 8.12
N HIS A 502 -37.72 17.80 7.75
CA HIS A 502 -38.70 17.35 6.75
C HIS A 502 -39.57 16.18 7.24
N THR A 503 -40.72 16.09 6.57
CA THR A 503 -42.04 15.44 6.78
C THR A 503 -42.21 14.17 7.63
N SER A 504 -41.18 13.46 8.07
CA SER A 504 -41.32 12.16 8.76
C SER A 504 -41.13 12.20 10.29
N GLY A 505 -40.67 13.33 10.86
CA GLY A 505 -40.42 13.45 12.30
C GLY A 505 -39.20 12.68 12.82
N GLN A 506 -38.41 12.05 11.95
CA GLN A 506 -37.15 11.39 12.30
C GLN A 506 -36.00 12.40 12.34
N THR A 507 -35.07 12.20 13.28
CA THR A 507 -33.83 12.99 13.33
C THR A 507 -32.94 12.59 12.15
N MET A 508 -32.59 13.55 11.30
CA MET A 508 -31.75 13.34 10.12
C MET A 508 -30.33 13.86 10.37
N TYR A 509 -29.36 13.27 9.67
CA TYR A 509 -27.95 13.59 9.81
C TYR A 509 -27.31 13.89 8.45
N ASP A 510 -26.42 14.88 8.41
CA ASP A 510 -25.62 15.22 7.24
C ASP A 510 -24.14 14.92 7.50
N LYS A 511 -23.47 14.29 6.52
CA LYS A 511 -22.03 14.02 6.62
C LYS A 511 -21.25 15.30 6.37
N LYS A 512 -20.32 15.63 7.28
CA LYS A 512 -19.28 16.65 7.08
C LYS A 512 -18.30 16.18 6.01
N ILE A 513 -18.23 16.88 4.88
CA ILE A 513 -17.29 16.64 3.79
C ILE A 513 -16.35 17.83 3.66
N LYS A 514 -15.05 17.63 3.86
CA LYS A 514 -14.04 18.66 3.60
C LYS A 514 -13.74 18.75 2.10
N SER A 515 -14.15 19.84 1.48
CA SER A 515 -13.88 20.17 0.09
C SER A 515 -12.77 21.22 0.01
N CYS A 516 -11.58 20.83 -0.42
CA CYS A 516 -10.45 21.75 -0.58
C CYS A 516 -10.25 22.12 -2.05
N ARG A 517 -10.05 23.42 -2.33
CA ARG A 517 -9.66 23.90 -3.66
C ARG A 517 -8.46 24.84 -3.54
N THR A 518 -7.60 24.84 -4.55
CA THR A 518 -6.51 25.80 -4.66
C THR A 518 -7.06 27.08 -5.30
N VAL A 519 -6.95 28.21 -4.61
CA VAL A 519 -7.31 29.53 -5.12
C VAL A 519 -6.05 30.34 -5.38
N THR A 520 -6.06 31.09 -6.48
CA THR A 520 -5.00 32.03 -6.82
C THR A 520 -5.32 33.38 -6.19
N VAL A 521 -4.44 33.86 -5.31
CA VAL A 521 -4.54 35.17 -4.68
C VAL A 521 -3.50 36.08 -5.30
N ARG A 522 -3.93 37.20 -5.90
CA ARG A 522 -3.05 38.27 -6.34
C ARG A 522 -2.97 39.32 -5.24
N THR A 523 -1.76 39.70 -4.85
CA THR A 523 -1.57 40.79 -3.89
C THR A 523 -1.57 42.14 -4.62
N PRO A 524 -2.22 43.20 -4.09
CA PRO A 524 -2.46 44.44 -4.87
C PRO A 524 -1.20 45.25 -5.24
N PHE A 525 -0.05 44.95 -4.65
CA PHE A 525 1.17 45.76 -4.75
C PHE A 525 2.38 45.01 -5.31
N ASN A 526 2.22 43.75 -5.72
CA ASN A 526 3.28 42.95 -6.30
C ASN A 526 2.67 41.92 -7.26
N ASP A 527 3.21 41.77 -8.48
CA ASP A 527 2.73 40.82 -9.50
C ASP A 527 2.92 39.33 -9.14
N ASN A 528 3.15 39.03 -7.86
CA ASN A 528 3.28 37.68 -7.35
C ASN A 528 1.91 37.01 -7.21
N VAL A 529 1.76 35.91 -7.94
CA VAL A 529 0.64 34.98 -7.89
C VAL A 529 0.90 33.97 -6.79
N GLU A 530 0.11 34.00 -5.71
CA GLU A 530 0.20 33.05 -4.61
C GLU A 530 -0.94 32.02 -4.72
N HIS A 531 -0.61 30.72 -4.68
CA HIS A 531 -1.62 29.66 -4.65
C HIS A 531 -1.91 29.26 -3.20
N LYS A 532 -3.12 29.55 -2.71
CA LYS A 532 -3.57 29.15 -1.36
C LYS A 532 -4.56 28.02 -1.45
N ARG A 533 -4.36 26.97 -0.65
CA ARG A 533 -5.33 25.89 -0.49
C ARG A 533 -6.40 26.33 0.51
N VAL A 534 -7.62 26.54 0.02
CA VAL A 534 -8.77 26.91 0.85
C VAL A 534 -9.69 25.70 0.95
N CYS A 535 -9.94 25.25 2.17
CA CYS A 535 -10.85 24.16 2.47
C CYS A 535 -12.16 24.73 3.01
N THR A 536 -13.28 24.24 2.48
CA THR A 536 -14.61 24.50 3.01
C THR A 536 -15.23 23.19 3.46
N THR A 537 -15.95 23.22 4.58
CA THR A 537 -16.79 22.11 5.00
C THR A 537 -18.11 22.22 4.25
N LYS A 538 -18.48 21.15 3.56
CA LYS A 538 -19.81 20.95 2.97
C LYS A 538 -20.54 19.91 3.79
N TYR A 539 -21.85 20.00 3.84
CA TYR A 539 -22.71 19.00 4.46
C TYR A 539 -23.42 18.26 3.34
N LYS A 540 -23.35 16.93 3.35
CA LYS A 540 -24.02 16.10 2.35
C LYS A 540 -25.04 15.22 3.04
N HIS A 541 -26.27 15.37 2.58
CA HIS A 541 -27.35 14.48 2.95
C HIS A 541 -27.23 13.17 2.17
N TYR A 542 -27.40 12.04 2.85
CA TYR A 542 -27.35 10.72 2.25
C TYR A 542 -28.71 10.03 2.43
N VAL A 543 -29.25 9.53 1.32
CA VAL A 543 -30.46 8.70 1.28
C VAL A 543 -30.03 7.31 0.87
N TYR A 544 -30.48 6.30 1.61
CA TYR A 544 -30.31 4.91 1.22
C TYR A 544 -31.23 4.61 0.04
N ASP A 545 -30.63 4.35 -1.11
CA ASP A 545 -31.34 3.84 -2.29
C ASP A 545 -31.07 2.33 -2.40
N PRO A 546 -32.08 1.47 -2.18
CA PRO A 546 -31.94 0.02 -2.25
C PRO A 546 -31.52 -0.51 -3.63
N GLY A 547 -31.61 0.30 -4.69
CA GLY A 547 -31.30 -0.12 -6.06
C GLY A 547 -32.09 -1.36 -6.53
N GLU A 548 -31.75 -1.89 -7.71
CA GLU A 548 -32.41 -3.10 -8.24
C GLU A 548 -32.12 -4.37 -7.41
N ARG A 549 -31.02 -4.39 -6.64
CA ARG A 549 -30.58 -5.55 -5.85
C ARG A 549 -31.39 -5.75 -4.58
N ASP A 550 -31.58 -4.72 -3.75
CA ASP A 550 -32.47 -4.84 -2.59
C ASP A 550 -33.95 -4.86 -3.03
N GLU A 551 -34.33 -4.36 -4.20
CA GLU A 551 -35.70 -4.55 -4.71
C GLU A 551 -35.98 -6.02 -5.11
N ALA A 552 -35.04 -6.67 -5.82
CA ALA A 552 -35.11 -8.11 -6.13
C ALA A 552 -35.04 -8.96 -4.85
N TRP A 553 -34.19 -8.57 -3.89
CA TRP A 553 -34.11 -9.23 -2.60
C TRP A 553 -35.39 -9.02 -1.78
N ARG A 554 -35.94 -7.81 -1.67
CA ARG A 554 -37.25 -7.53 -1.04
C ARG A 554 -38.35 -8.34 -1.68
N LYS A 555 -38.39 -8.44 -3.01
CA LYS A 555 -39.39 -9.24 -3.72
C LYS A 555 -39.24 -10.72 -3.39
N TRP A 556 -38.03 -11.26 -3.34
CA TRP A 556 -37.79 -12.67 -2.95
C TRP A 556 -38.00 -12.93 -1.45
N TYR A 557 -37.62 -11.99 -0.60
CA TYR A 557 -37.68 -12.04 0.86
C TYR A 557 -39.10 -11.90 1.41
N LEU A 558 -39.92 -11.04 0.80
CA LEU A 558 -41.31 -10.77 1.19
C LEU A 558 -42.34 -11.72 0.53
N THR A 559 -41.94 -12.52 -0.48
CA THR A 559 -42.85 -13.45 -1.17
C THR A 559 -42.97 -14.81 -0.49
N ASP A 560 -42.04 -15.18 0.39
CA ASP A 560 -42.17 -16.40 1.19
C ASP A 560 -42.73 -16.08 2.58
N LYS A 561 -44.06 -15.91 2.65
CA LYS A 561 -44.81 -15.72 3.91
C LYS A 561 -45.03 -17.05 4.65
N SER A 562 -44.08 -17.98 4.65
CA SER A 562 -44.18 -19.22 5.44
C SER A 562 -43.98 -19.00 6.95
N ILE A 563 -44.30 -17.80 7.44
CA ILE A 563 -44.40 -17.45 8.85
C ILE A 563 -45.79 -16.85 9.06
N LYS A 564 -46.74 -17.76 9.25
CA LYS A 564 -47.65 -17.72 10.38
C LYS A 564 -47.41 -18.98 11.20
#